data_AF-K9TX68-F1
#
_entry.id   AF-K9TX68-F1
#
_cell.length_a   1.000
_cell.length_b   1.000
_cell.length_c   1.000
_cell.angle_alpha   90.00
_cell.angle_beta   90.00
_cell.angle_gamma   90.00
#
_symmetry.space_group_name_H-M   'P 1'
#
loop_
_entity.id
_entity.type
_entity.pdbx_description
1 polymer ?
#
loop_
_entity_poly.entity_id
_entity_poly.type
_entity_poly.pdbx_seq_one_letter_code
_entity_poly.pdbx_strand_id
1 'polypeptide(L)'
;MSQKLKVRSQKSKQEPEKRVVRGAWCVKRGKRQEARGERFLPQPPQIPQLCSPLSLCSPAPLSPLSSLSPSALFLSLLPAPYFLLPILCILWLCGSVPSLAQNRQPEPEQQEQEFYNPLEITTPDPLLPQLIRPLSTSEKLRLRAALDKLNQQATASFAAGNTEKAFAIWSRELRLRRFLGITEEIPALGRVGEIAWQENRRLELNAITRRLQEIGQQIQVLPPDKQKKEDRQQSQVFISPNLEVLNSLGIAFQQVREPKSAIAVYERILAIHRQQKDAVAVETTLRTIAELHLSWFNYPPAAAAYEQLLQNATQRGDRLEVINYLQQLNYIYEQARQYQQALAVQKRLGAIYQEQQQNDLLPALQLDIGANYEAIGQLKQAFTTYQQAYTTAWELQQYAQASNALRQMVRLYRSQQQVDAALQTSQILLESDRLAANFYGMMNTYDQIGQINLARGNYDRALTAFQQGLELAQQLKYQQDYFTQQIQQINRQRTN
;
A
#
# COMPACT_ATOMS: atom_id res chain seq x y z
N MET A 1 -35.81 5.71 56.99
CA MET A 1 -35.58 4.82 58.15
C MET A 1 -34.61 3.71 57.74
N SER A 2 -33.95 3.08 58.72
CA SER A 2 -33.04 1.93 58.63
C SER A 2 -33.55 0.80 57.71
N GLN A 3 -32.74 -0.14 57.19
CA GLN A 3 -31.82 -1.00 57.96
C GLN A 3 -30.79 -1.74 57.07
N LYS A 4 -29.60 -2.03 57.61
CA LYS A 4 -28.60 -2.90 56.98
C LYS A 4 -28.87 -4.37 57.33
N LEU A 5 -28.80 -5.27 56.35
CA LEU A 5 -28.77 -6.72 56.56
C LEU A 5 -27.34 -7.27 56.55
N LYS A 6 -27.09 -8.29 57.37
CA LYS A 6 -25.78 -8.89 57.66
C LYS A 6 -25.97 -10.39 57.87
N VAL A 7 -25.37 -11.24 57.03
CA VAL A 7 -25.42 -12.70 57.20
C VAL A 7 -24.03 -13.33 57.03
N ARG A 8 -23.75 -14.37 57.82
CA ARG A 8 -22.50 -15.15 57.89
C ARG A 8 -22.60 -16.44 57.06
N SER A 9 -21.46 -16.98 56.64
CA SER A 9 -21.14 -18.43 56.66
C SER A 9 -19.62 -18.57 56.58
N GLN A 10 -18.85 -19.03 57.58
CA GLN A 10 -18.68 -20.36 58.21
C GLN A 10 -17.88 -21.40 57.39
N LYS A 11 -17.01 -22.14 58.11
CA LYS A 11 -15.92 -23.00 57.60
C LYS A 11 -16.36 -24.48 57.53
N SER A 12 -15.72 -25.31 56.69
CA SER A 12 -15.12 -26.59 57.15
C SER A 12 -14.25 -27.33 56.11
N LYS A 13 -12.95 -27.48 56.43
CA LYS A 13 -11.99 -28.57 56.18
C LYS A 13 -12.22 -29.63 55.07
N GLN A 14 -11.17 -29.87 54.27
CA GLN A 14 -10.41 -31.14 54.26
C GLN A 14 -8.98 -30.93 53.69
N GLU A 15 -8.00 -31.65 54.24
CA GLU A 15 -6.57 -31.79 53.87
C GLU A 15 -6.23 -33.30 54.01
N PRO A 16 -5.09 -33.86 53.54
CA PRO A 16 -3.77 -33.24 53.23
C PRO A 16 -3.34 -33.53 51.75
N GLU A 17 -2.08 -33.53 51.27
CA GLU A 17 -0.72 -33.49 51.86
C GLU A 17 0.36 -33.05 50.82
N LYS A 18 1.63 -32.99 51.26
CA LYS A 18 2.92 -33.04 50.51
C LYS A 18 3.52 -31.77 49.87
N ARG A 19 4.49 -31.23 50.60
CA ARG A 19 5.82 -30.72 50.19
C ARG A 19 5.95 -29.80 48.95
N VAL A 20 6.20 -28.51 49.22
CA VAL A 20 7.31 -27.75 48.57
C VAL A 20 8.07 -26.98 49.66
N VAL A 21 9.40 -27.00 49.61
CA VAL A 21 10.29 -26.41 50.64
C VAL A 21 10.49 -24.91 50.40
N ARG A 22 10.46 -24.12 51.49
CA ARG A 22 10.79 -22.69 51.48
C ARG A 22 12.31 -22.47 51.53
N GLY A 23 12.80 -21.51 50.75
CA GLY A 23 14.15 -20.95 50.89
C GLY A 23 14.13 -19.45 50.63
N ALA A 24 14.04 -18.64 51.70
CA ALA A 24 14.16 -17.19 51.61
C ALA A 24 15.63 -16.76 51.68
N TRP A 25 16.05 -15.79 50.87
CA TRP A 25 17.35 -15.14 51.01
C TRP A 25 17.24 -13.62 50.90
N CYS A 26 17.80 -12.95 51.90
CA CYS A 26 17.73 -11.49 52.07
C CYS A 26 18.57 -10.73 51.03
N VAL A 27 18.07 -9.55 50.66
CA VAL A 27 18.81 -8.54 49.91
C VAL A 27 19.99 -8.02 50.74
N LYS A 28 21.23 -8.28 50.29
CA LYS A 28 22.43 -7.54 50.72
C LYS A 28 22.93 -6.69 49.55
N ARG A 29 22.91 -5.36 49.70
CA ARG A 29 23.52 -4.42 48.75
C ARG A 29 25.04 -4.57 48.76
N GLY A 30 25.58 -5.42 47.89
CA GLY A 30 27.00 -5.40 47.54
C GLY A 30 27.25 -4.35 46.47
N LYS A 31 28.18 -3.41 46.70
CA LYS A 31 28.72 -2.55 45.64
C LYS A 31 29.50 -3.42 44.64
N ARG A 32 28.85 -3.89 43.56
CA ARG A 32 29.60 -4.31 42.38
C ARG A 32 30.12 -3.04 41.71
N GLN A 33 31.44 -2.92 41.62
CA GLN A 33 32.02 -2.03 40.62
C GLN A 33 31.65 -2.61 39.25
N GLU A 34 30.85 -1.85 38.50
CA GLU A 34 30.68 -2.11 37.07
C GLU A 34 32.01 -1.79 36.40
N ALA A 35 32.79 -2.83 36.11
CA ALA A 35 33.83 -2.72 35.10
C ALA A 35 33.13 -2.35 33.79
N ARG A 36 33.25 -1.08 33.38
CA ARG A 36 32.94 -0.65 32.01
C ARG A 36 33.96 -1.29 31.07
N GLY A 37 33.74 -2.57 30.78
CA GLY A 37 34.23 -3.15 29.55
C GLY A 37 33.47 -2.46 28.42
N GLU A 38 34.05 -1.40 27.86
CA GLU A 38 33.64 -0.88 26.56
C GLU A 38 33.73 -2.05 25.59
N ARG A 39 32.57 -2.62 25.24
CA ARG A 39 32.48 -3.56 24.13
C ARG A 39 32.75 -2.71 22.89
N PHE A 40 34.01 -2.70 22.46
CA PHE A 40 34.41 -2.18 21.16
C PHE A 40 33.57 -2.92 20.11
N LEU A 41 32.53 -2.24 19.64
CA LEU A 41 31.79 -2.68 18.47
C LEU A 41 32.79 -2.70 17.30
N PRO A 42 32.86 -3.78 16.52
CA PRO A 42 33.77 -3.85 15.39
C PRO A 42 33.39 -2.72 14.43
N GLN A 43 34.34 -1.80 14.19
CA GLN A 43 34.16 -0.70 13.25
C GLN A 43 33.72 -1.25 11.88
N PRO A 44 32.77 -0.60 11.19
CA PRO A 44 32.31 -1.07 9.89
C PRO A 44 33.50 -1.14 8.90
N PRO A 45 33.71 -2.28 8.22
CA PRO A 45 34.70 -2.38 7.15
C PRO A 45 34.58 -1.24 6.14
N GLN A 46 35.73 -0.66 5.77
CA GLN A 46 35.78 0.51 4.89
C GLN A 46 35.35 0.15 3.46
N ILE A 47 34.36 0.89 2.95
CA ILE A 47 33.90 0.80 1.56
C ILE A 47 34.76 1.75 0.70
N PRO A 48 35.16 1.36 -0.52
CA PRO A 48 35.72 2.29 -1.50
C PRO A 48 34.80 3.49 -1.77
N GLN A 49 35.29 4.47 -2.55
CA GLN A 49 34.47 5.60 -2.99
C GLN A 49 33.97 5.36 -4.42
N LEU A 50 32.73 5.78 -4.71
CA LEU A 50 32.18 5.70 -6.07
C LEU A 50 32.77 6.80 -6.96
N CYS A 51 33.66 6.42 -7.87
CA CYS A 51 34.24 7.34 -8.85
C CYS A 51 33.22 7.71 -9.95
N SER A 52 33.47 8.81 -10.66
CA SER A 52 32.71 9.15 -11.87
C SER A 52 33.34 8.43 -13.08
N PRO A 53 32.57 7.97 -14.08
CA PRO A 53 33.15 7.33 -15.27
C PRO A 53 34.01 8.29 -16.10
N LEU A 54 33.84 9.61 -15.94
CA LEU A 54 34.65 10.66 -16.56
C LEU A 54 35.92 11.03 -15.76
N SER A 55 36.11 10.52 -14.54
CA SER A 55 37.39 10.66 -13.83
C SER A 55 38.35 9.56 -14.28
N LEU A 56 38.90 9.74 -15.48
CA LEU A 56 40.06 8.98 -15.97
C LEU A 56 41.28 9.22 -15.05
N CYS A 57 42.16 8.21 -15.02
CA CYS A 57 43.27 8.09 -14.06
C CYS A 57 44.22 9.30 -14.04
N SER A 58 44.50 9.83 -12.84
CA SER A 58 45.74 10.54 -12.55
C SER A 58 46.66 9.63 -11.73
N PRO A 59 47.83 9.19 -12.24
CA PRO A 59 48.94 8.85 -11.38
C PRO A 59 49.55 10.12 -10.77
N ALA A 60 50.19 9.97 -9.60
CA ALA A 60 50.86 11.04 -8.87
C ALA A 60 52.15 11.53 -9.59
N PRO A 61 52.73 12.68 -9.21
CA PRO A 61 53.40 13.56 -10.16
C PRO A 61 54.87 13.25 -10.45
N LEU A 62 55.32 13.64 -11.65
CA LEU A 62 56.70 14.01 -11.92
C LEU A 62 56.76 15.49 -12.33
N SER A 63 57.68 16.21 -11.69
CA SER A 63 57.87 17.66 -11.78
C SER A 63 58.76 18.04 -13.00
N PRO A 64 59.07 19.31 -13.29
CA PRO A 64 58.59 19.91 -14.53
C PRO A 64 59.71 20.38 -15.49
N LEU A 65 59.37 20.54 -16.77
CA LEU A 65 60.19 21.32 -17.72
C LEU A 65 59.35 22.34 -18.50
N SER A 66 59.47 23.59 -18.05
CA SER A 66 59.70 24.80 -18.85
C SER A 66 58.98 25.00 -20.20
N SER A 67 58.05 25.96 -20.19
CA SER A 67 57.93 27.08 -21.14
C SER A 67 57.93 26.83 -22.65
N LEU A 68 56.83 27.20 -23.31
CA LEU A 68 56.78 28.42 -24.15
C LEU A 68 55.33 28.77 -24.52
N SER A 69 55.07 30.05 -24.73
CA SER A 69 53.79 30.63 -25.16
C SER A 69 54.01 31.49 -26.43
N PRO A 70 53.01 32.26 -26.91
CA PRO A 70 51.91 31.81 -27.75
C PRO A 70 52.00 32.45 -29.16
N SER A 71 51.17 32.04 -30.14
CA SER A 71 50.62 32.91 -31.22
C SER A 71 49.82 32.17 -32.30
N ALA A 72 49.13 32.96 -33.14
CA ALA A 72 48.59 32.66 -34.47
C ALA A 72 47.19 32.02 -34.57
N LEU A 73 46.20 32.91 -34.55
CA LEU A 73 44.95 32.82 -35.31
C LEU A 73 45.21 32.41 -36.78
N PHE A 74 44.29 31.66 -37.41
CA PHE A 74 43.87 31.94 -38.79
C PHE A 74 42.43 31.47 -39.07
N LEU A 75 41.81 32.09 -40.09
CA LEU A 75 40.37 32.14 -40.32
C LEU A 75 40.00 31.57 -41.71
N SER A 76 38.98 30.71 -41.80
CA SER A 76 38.16 30.44 -43.00
C SER A 76 36.96 29.56 -42.60
N LEU A 77 35.67 29.81 -42.86
CA LEU A 77 34.87 30.40 -43.95
C LEU A 77 34.56 29.48 -45.15
N LEU A 78 33.51 28.65 -44.97
CA LEU A 78 32.41 28.35 -45.93
C LEU A 78 32.74 27.64 -47.28
N PRO A 79 31.73 27.17 -48.07
CA PRO A 79 30.29 27.02 -47.82
C PRO A 79 29.72 25.60 -48.06
N ALA A 80 28.43 25.41 -47.78
CA ALA A 80 27.61 24.30 -48.28
C ALA A 80 26.94 24.63 -49.64
N PRO A 81 26.43 23.63 -50.37
CA PRO A 81 25.33 23.85 -51.33
C PRO A 81 24.05 23.07 -50.96
N TYR A 82 22.92 23.68 -51.29
CA TYR A 82 21.56 23.13 -51.13
C TYR A 82 21.26 22.09 -52.21
N PHE A 83 20.40 21.12 -51.88
CA PHE A 83 19.58 20.42 -52.88
C PHE A 83 18.09 20.54 -52.52
N LEU A 84 17.36 21.23 -53.39
CA LEU A 84 15.89 21.27 -53.43
C LEU A 84 15.40 20.16 -54.36
N LEU A 85 14.46 19.34 -53.90
CA LEU A 85 13.57 18.55 -54.76
C LEU A 85 12.13 18.59 -54.21
N PRO A 86 11.10 18.58 -55.08
CA PRO A 86 9.75 18.99 -54.71
C PRO A 86 8.85 17.85 -54.23
N ILE A 87 7.74 18.26 -53.61
CA ILE A 87 6.59 17.44 -53.27
C ILE A 87 5.92 16.93 -54.56
N LEU A 88 5.75 15.61 -54.71
CA LEU A 88 4.70 15.06 -55.58
C LEU A 88 4.17 13.72 -55.05
N CYS A 89 2.86 13.53 -55.20
CA CYS A 89 2.02 12.48 -54.62
C CYS A 89 2.47 11.03 -54.89
N ILE A 90 2.43 10.18 -53.86
CA ILE A 90 2.12 8.75 -54.00
C ILE A 90 0.96 8.42 -53.07
N LEU A 91 -0.25 8.55 -53.60
CA LEU A 91 -1.50 8.03 -53.02
C LEU A 91 -1.81 6.71 -53.73
N TRP A 92 -1.38 5.57 -53.18
CA TRP A 92 -1.98 4.23 -53.36
C TRP A 92 -1.11 3.14 -52.72
N LEU A 93 -1.60 2.50 -51.64
CA LEU A 93 -1.40 1.06 -51.30
C LEU A 93 -1.91 0.74 -49.88
N CYS A 94 -3.23 0.83 -49.68
CA CYS A 94 -3.96 0.04 -48.69
C CYS A 94 -5.13 -0.62 -49.42
N GLY A 95 -4.84 -1.72 -50.11
CA GLY A 95 -5.85 -2.50 -50.82
C GLY A 95 -6.80 -3.16 -49.83
N SER A 96 -8.06 -2.73 -49.83
CA SER A 96 -9.15 -3.44 -49.17
C SER A 96 -9.42 -4.77 -49.89
N VAL A 97 -9.32 -5.88 -49.16
CA VAL A 97 -9.83 -7.18 -49.64
C VAL A 97 -11.33 -7.21 -49.37
N PRO A 98 -12.20 -7.31 -50.40
CA PRO A 98 -13.63 -7.47 -50.19
C PRO A 98 -13.91 -8.93 -49.78
N SER A 99 -13.96 -9.21 -48.48
CA SER A 99 -14.59 -10.44 -48.01
C SER A 99 -16.10 -10.36 -48.23
N LEU A 100 -16.68 -11.47 -48.71
CA LEU A 100 -18.08 -11.58 -49.09
C LEU A 100 -19.02 -11.17 -47.96
N ALA A 101 -19.59 -9.97 -48.07
CA ALA A 101 -20.73 -9.54 -47.26
C ALA A 101 -21.96 -10.34 -47.68
N GLN A 102 -22.08 -11.56 -47.16
CA GLN A 102 -23.25 -12.40 -47.35
C GLN A 102 -24.43 -11.69 -46.68
N ASN A 103 -25.47 -11.44 -47.49
CA ASN A 103 -26.61 -10.58 -47.18
C ASN A 103 -27.42 -11.11 -45.97
N ARG A 104 -26.98 -10.76 -44.74
CA ARG A 104 -27.81 -10.88 -43.55
C ARG A 104 -28.75 -9.68 -43.54
N GLN A 105 -30.04 -9.97 -43.59
CA GLN A 105 -31.07 -9.01 -43.22
C GLN A 105 -30.72 -8.46 -41.82
N PRO A 106 -30.98 -7.17 -41.54
CA PRO A 106 -30.86 -6.68 -40.17
C PRO A 106 -31.78 -7.53 -39.29
N GLU A 107 -31.18 -8.25 -38.33
CA GLU A 107 -31.96 -8.91 -37.28
C GLU A 107 -32.81 -7.83 -36.61
N PRO A 108 -34.11 -8.10 -36.36
CA PRO A 108 -34.96 -7.11 -35.70
C PRO A 108 -34.32 -6.70 -34.38
N GLU A 109 -34.41 -5.41 -34.08
CA GLU A 109 -33.86 -4.79 -32.89
C GLU A 109 -33.99 -5.73 -31.70
N GLN A 110 -32.84 -6.09 -31.10
CA GLN A 110 -32.82 -6.92 -29.90
C GLN A 110 -33.69 -6.22 -28.86
N GLN A 111 -34.89 -6.76 -28.65
CA GLN A 111 -35.81 -6.30 -27.62
C GLN A 111 -34.98 -6.17 -26.35
N GLU A 112 -35.01 -5.01 -25.70
CA GLU A 112 -34.33 -4.81 -24.44
C GLU A 112 -34.73 -5.95 -23.51
N GLN A 113 -33.81 -6.88 -23.25
CA GLN A 113 -34.08 -7.95 -22.30
C GLN A 113 -34.36 -7.25 -20.98
N GLU A 114 -35.61 -7.31 -20.52
CA GLU A 114 -36.01 -6.79 -19.21
C GLU A 114 -35.14 -7.49 -18.17
N PHE A 115 -34.06 -6.84 -17.77
CA PHE A 115 -33.13 -7.38 -16.79
C PHE A 115 -33.92 -7.54 -15.49
N TYR A 116 -34.18 -8.80 -15.12
CA TYR A 116 -34.87 -9.15 -13.89
C TYR A 116 -34.16 -8.50 -12.70
N ASN A 117 -34.71 -7.39 -12.22
CA ASN A 117 -34.23 -6.70 -11.04
C ASN A 117 -34.98 -7.28 -9.84
N PRO A 118 -34.30 -8.06 -8.96
CA PRO A 118 -34.97 -8.69 -7.83
C PRO A 118 -35.50 -7.67 -6.79
N LEU A 119 -35.16 -6.38 -6.91
CA LEU A 119 -35.68 -5.31 -6.07
C LEU A 119 -36.92 -4.60 -6.63
N GLU A 120 -37.32 -4.84 -7.88
CA GLU A 120 -38.49 -4.17 -8.50
C GLU A 120 -39.69 -5.11 -8.75
N ILE A 121 -39.74 -6.26 -8.07
CA ILE A 121 -40.90 -7.15 -8.11
C ILE A 121 -42.10 -6.49 -7.40
N THR A 122 -43.16 -6.20 -8.16
CA THR A 122 -44.36 -5.45 -7.73
C THR A 122 -45.48 -6.33 -7.15
N THR A 123 -45.30 -7.65 -7.09
CA THR A 123 -46.30 -8.59 -6.55
C THR A 123 -46.65 -8.25 -5.09
N PRO A 124 -47.93 -8.13 -4.71
CA PRO A 124 -48.33 -7.84 -3.33
C PRO A 124 -47.76 -8.83 -2.32
N ASP A 125 -47.20 -8.32 -1.22
CA ASP A 125 -46.63 -9.15 -0.16
C ASP A 125 -47.59 -9.28 1.04
N PRO A 126 -47.83 -10.49 1.59
CA PRO A 126 -48.72 -10.68 2.74
C PRO A 126 -48.27 -10.00 4.04
N LEU A 127 -47.03 -9.48 4.11
CA LEU A 127 -46.55 -8.66 5.22
C LEU A 127 -47.00 -7.18 5.13
N LEU A 128 -47.61 -6.77 4.02
CA LEU A 128 -48.16 -5.43 3.80
C LEU A 128 -49.70 -5.44 3.81
N PRO A 129 -50.36 -4.37 4.29
CA PRO A 129 -51.80 -4.22 4.14
C PRO A 129 -52.17 -4.02 2.67
N GLN A 130 -53.32 -4.55 2.25
CA GLN A 130 -53.85 -4.38 0.88
C GLN A 130 -54.29 -2.93 0.57
N LEU A 131 -54.45 -2.09 1.59
CA LEU A 131 -54.82 -0.68 1.47
C LEU A 131 -53.59 0.18 1.16
N ILE A 132 -53.63 0.92 0.04
CA ILE A 132 -52.59 1.86 -0.35
C ILE A 132 -52.63 3.09 0.57
N ARG A 133 -51.96 3.00 1.72
CA ARG A 133 -51.75 4.09 2.67
C ARG A 133 -50.42 3.94 3.41
N PRO A 134 -49.90 5.00 4.05
CA PRO A 134 -48.79 4.89 4.99
C PRO A 134 -49.07 3.88 6.10
N LEU A 135 -48.04 3.11 6.47
CA LEU A 135 -48.10 2.16 7.59
C LEU A 135 -48.17 2.92 8.93
N SER A 136 -49.09 2.50 9.79
CA SER A 136 -49.15 2.94 11.20
C SER A 136 -47.96 2.41 11.99
N THR A 137 -47.68 3.00 13.16
CA THR A 137 -46.55 2.62 14.02
C THR A 137 -46.58 1.13 14.41
N SER A 138 -47.76 0.56 14.67
CA SER A 138 -47.91 -0.87 15.02
C SER A 138 -47.78 -1.80 13.80
N GLU A 139 -48.08 -1.32 12.59
CA GLU A 139 -47.78 -2.04 11.34
C GLU A 139 -46.28 -2.00 11.04
N LYS A 140 -45.63 -0.84 11.16
CA LYS A 140 -44.15 -0.73 11.02
C LYS A 140 -43.40 -1.62 12.00
N LEU A 141 -43.83 -1.67 13.27
CA LEU A 141 -43.19 -2.53 14.28
C LEU A 141 -43.36 -4.02 13.95
N ARG A 142 -44.55 -4.45 13.53
CA ARG A 142 -44.81 -5.84 13.10
C ARG A 142 -44.02 -6.19 11.83
N LEU A 143 -43.97 -5.28 10.86
CA LEU A 143 -43.19 -5.45 9.64
C LEU A 143 -41.71 -5.60 9.97
N ARG A 144 -41.12 -4.69 10.77
CA ARG A 144 -39.70 -4.78 11.19
C ARG A 144 -39.36 -6.14 11.80
N ALA A 145 -40.16 -6.60 12.78
CA ALA A 145 -39.97 -7.91 13.40
C ALA A 145 -40.14 -9.09 12.42
N ALA A 146 -40.91 -8.95 11.34
CA ALA A 146 -41.00 -9.92 10.26
C ALA A 146 -39.78 -9.88 9.32
N LEU A 147 -39.26 -8.69 9.00
CA LEU A 147 -38.08 -8.51 8.16
C LEU A 147 -36.80 -9.01 8.87
N ASP A 148 -36.70 -8.81 10.18
CA ASP A 148 -35.60 -9.35 10.98
C ASP A 148 -35.61 -10.89 10.97
N LYS A 149 -36.80 -11.53 10.96
CA LYS A 149 -36.95 -12.97 10.75
C LYS A 149 -36.60 -13.42 9.33
N LEU A 150 -36.97 -12.64 8.30
CA LEU A 150 -36.55 -12.93 6.92
C LEU A 150 -35.02 -12.90 6.80
N ASN A 151 -34.36 -11.89 7.37
CA ASN A 151 -32.90 -11.82 7.40
C ASN A 151 -32.28 -13.06 8.08
N GLN A 152 -32.80 -13.47 9.24
CA GLN A 152 -32.34 -14.68 9.94
C GLN A 152 -32.52 -15.95 9.08
N GLN A 153 -33.65 -16.10 8.39
CA GLN A 153 -33.92 -17.22 7.48
C GLN A 153 -33.01 -17.24 6.25
N ALA A 154 -32.70 -16.06 5.70
CA ALA A 154 -31.76 -15.91 4.59
C ALA A 154 -30.33 -16.29 5.03
N THR A 155 -29.84 -15.73 6.15
CA THR A 155 -28.52 -16.06 6.73
C THR A 155 -28.40 -17.55 7.06
N ALA A 156 -29.45 -18.18 7.61
CA ALA A 156 -29.46 -19.62 7.87
C ALA A 156 -29.46 -20.45 6.57
N SER A 157 -30.17 -20.00 5.52
CA SER A 157 -30.16 -20.65 4.21
C SER A 157 -28.78 -20.53 3.55
N PHE A 158 -28.14 -19.37 3.66
CA PHE A 158 -26.80 -19.09 3.15
C PHE A 158 -25.74 -19.96 3.86
N ALA A 159 -25.76 -20.01 5.19
CA ALA A 159 -24.87 -20.87 5.98
C ALA A 159 -25.05 -22.37 5.69
N ALA A 160 -26.23 -22.77 5.19
CA ALA A 160 -26.52 -24.13 4.72
C ALA A 160 -26.17 -24.35 3.22
N GLY A 161 -25.46 -23.42 2.56
CA GLY A 161 -25.06 -23.51 1.15
C GLY A 161 -26.18 -23.23 0.13
N ASN A 162 -27.36 -22.79 0.58
CA ASN A 162 -28.51 -22.52 -0.30
C ASN A 162 -28.52 -21.07 -0.77
N THR A 163 -27.48 -20.64 -1.48
CA THR A 163 -27.24 -19.23 -1.85
C THR A 163 -28.39 -18.60 -2.64
N GLU A 164 -28.94 -19.27 -3.65
CA GLU A 164 -30.11 -18.77 -4.41
C GLU A 164 -31.32 -18.47 -3.50
N LYS A 165 -31.61 -19.39 -2.57
CA LYS A 165 -32.72 -19.24 -1.62
C LYS A 165 -32.47 -18.09 -0.66
N ALA A 166 -31.22 -17.92 -0.20
CA ALA A 166 -30.85 -16.80 0.66
C ALA A 166 -31.05 -15.45 -0.05
N PHE A 167 -30.54 -15.30 -1.28
CA PHE A 167 -30.71 -14.07 -2.06
C PHE A 167 -32.16 -13.80 -2.46
N ALA A 168 -32.98 -14.82 -2.71
CA ALA A 168 -34.42 -14.63 -2.91
C ALA A 168 -35.12 -14.07 -1.66
N ILE A 169 -34.77 -14.58 -0.46
CA ILE A 169 -35.31 -14.10 0.82
C ILE A 169 -34.81 -12.69 1.15
N TRP A 170 -33.50 -12.40 0.99
CA TRP A 170 -32.95 -11.06 1.19
C TRP A 170 -33.52 -10.07 0.19
N SER A 171 -33.68 -10.43 -1.09
CA SER A 171 -34.31 -9.54 -2.07
C SER A 171 -35.73 -9.15 -1.65
N ARG A 172 -36.50 -10.10 -1.11
CA ARG A 172 -37.81 -9.81 -0.51
C ARG A 172 -37.69 -8.90 0.72
N GLU A 173 -36.75 -9.14 1.62
CA GLU A 173 -36.51 -8.27 2.79
C GLU A 173 -36.21 -6.82 2.35
N LEU A 174 -35.30 -6.63 1.40
CA LEU A 174 -34.88 -5.32 0.90
C LEU A 174 -36.04 -4.53 0.29
N ARG A 175 -36.88 -5.17 -0.55
CA ARG A 175 -38.10 -4.55 -1.09
C ARG A 175 -39.04 -4.07 0.02
N LEU A 176 -39.14 -4.83 1.11
CA LEU A 176 -40.03 -4.49 2.22
C LEU A 176 -39.43 -3.46 3.20
N ARG A 177 -38.09 -3.38 3.34
CA ARG A 177 -37.41 -2.34 4.15
C ARG A 177 -37.75 -0.92 3.67
N ARG A 178 -38.02 -0.74 2.36
CA ARG A 178 -38.52 0.52 1.75
C ARG A 178 -39.70 1.13 2.52
N PHE A 179 -40.61 0.32 3.05
CA PHE A 179 -41.81 0.78 3.77
C PHE A 179 -41.55 1.22 5.22
N LEU A 180 -40.38 0.89 5.77
CA LEU A 180 -39.95 1.35 7.10
C LEU A 180 -39.29 2.73 7.01
N GLY A 181 -38.43 2.93 6.00
CA GLY A 181 -37.79 4.20 5.63
C GLY A 181 -36.32 4.05 5.27
N ILE A 182 -35.72 5.08 4.67
CA ILE A 182 -34.33 5.03 4.18
C ILE A 182 -33.29 4.74 5.27
N THR A 183 -33.57 5.11 6.53
CA THR A 183 -32.72 4.79 7.70
C THR A 183 -32.60 3.29 7.98
N GLU A 184 -33.58 2.49 7.57
CA GLU A 184 -33.54 1.02 7.67
C GLU A 184 -33.25 0.35 6.32
N GLU A 185 -33.58 1.00 5.20
CA GLU A 185 -33.30 0.48 3.86
C GLU A 185 -31.79 0.49 3.56
N ILE A 186 -31.11 1.62 3.80
CA ILE A 186 -29.69 1.79 3.42
C ILE A 186 -28.78 0.76 4.12
N PRO A 187 -28.84 0.53 5.46
CA PRO A 187 -27.99 -0.46 6.11
C PRO A 187 -28.29 -1.91 5.69
N ALA A 188 -29.54 -2.20 5.29
CA ALA A 188 -29.90 -3.52 4.78
C ALA A 188 -29.34 -3.72 3.36
N LEU A 189 -29.45 -2.71 2.49
CA LEU A 189 -28.84 -2.70 1.15
C LEU A 189 -27.32 -2.89 1.23
N GLY A 190 -26.63 -2.12 2.08
CA GLY A 190 -25.19 -2.27 2.30
C GLY A 190 -24.80 -3.67 2.76
N ARG A 191 -25.48 -4.20 3.80
CA ARG A 191 -25.27 -5.57 4.31
C ARG A 191 -25.40 -6.65 3.23
N VAL A 192 -26.50 -6.67 2.50
CA VAL A 192 -26.75 -7.71 1.48
C VAL A 192 -25.85 -7.50 0.27
N GLY A 193 -25.52 -6.25 -0.06
CA GLY A 193 -24.59 -5.88 -1.13
C GLY A 193 -23.15 -6.31 -0.87
N GLU A 194 -22.68 -6.23 0.38
CA GLU A 194 -21.38 -6.77 0.78
C GLU A 194 -21.30 -8.28 0.56
N ILE A 195 -22.34 -9.02 0.97
CA ILE A 195 -22.44 -10.47 0.75
C ILE A 195 -22.53 -10.77 -0.77
N ALA A 196 -23.29 -9.98 -1.53
CA ALA A 196 -23.38 -10.11 -2.99
C ALA A 196 -22.03 -9.92 -3.68
N TRP A 197 -21.21 -8.97 -3.21
CA TRP A 197 -19.85 -8.77 -3.71
C TRP A 197 -18.93 -9.94 -3.38
N GLN A 198 -18.93 -10.42 -2.13
CA GLN A 198 -18.12 -11.56 -1.69
C GLN A 198 -18.44 -12.85 -2.48
N GLU A 199 -19.72 -13.06 -2.78
CA GLU A 199 -20.23 -14.22 -3.52
C GLU A 199 -20.22 -14.04 -5.06
N ASN A 200 -19.64 -12.94 -5.59
CA ASN A 200 -19.63 -12.60 -7.03
C ASN A 200 -21.04 -12.58 -7.68
N ARG A 201 -22.07 -12.21 -6.91
CA ARG A 201 -23.49 -12.12 -7.30
C ARG A 201 -23.76 -10.80 -8.02
N ARG A 202 -23.30 -10.73 -9.27
CA ARG A 202 -23.31 -9.48 -10.07
C ARG A 202 -24.69 -8.87 -10.28
N LEU A 203 -25.75 -9.68 -10.46
CA LEU A 203 -27.10 -9.17 -10.70
C LEU A 203 -27.66 -8.46 -9.46
N GLU A 204 -27.56 -9.11 -8.31
CA GLU A 204 -27.99 -8.58 -7.02
C GLU A 204 -27.14 -7.38 -6.60
N LEU A 205 -25.82 -7.45 -6.77
CA LEU A 205 -24.93 -6.33 -6.49
C LEU A 205 -25.29 -5.11 -7.35
N ASN A 206 -25.48 -5.27 -8.66
CA ASN A 206 -25.86 -4.18 -9.56
C ASN A 206 -27.23 -3.57 -9.19
N ALA A 207 -28.21 -4.40 -8.82
CA ALA A 207 -29.52 -3.95 -8.38
C ALA A 207 -29.45 -3.14 -7.07
N ILE A 208 -28.70 -3.63 -6.08
CA ILE A 208 -28.49 -2.97 -4.79
C ILE A 208 -27.71 -1.66 -4.98
N THR A 209 -26.65 -1.66 -5.78
CA THR A 209 -25.87 -0.47 -6.13
C THR A 209 -26.72 0.60 -6.82
N ARG A 210 -27.51 0.23 -7.84
CA ARG A 210 -28.43 1.16 -8.51
C ARG A 210 -29.41 1.77 -7.50
N ARG A 211 -29.97 0.94 -6.61
CA ARG A 211 -30.90 1.42 -5.58
C ARG A 211 -30.24 2.39 -4.59
N LEU A 212 -28.99 2.14 -4.17
CA LEU A 212 -28.24 3.08 -3.34
C LEU A 212 -27.96 4.41 -4.08
N GLN A 213 -27.68 4.36 -5.39
CA GLN A 213 -27.49 5.55 -6.23
C GLN A 213 -28.79 6.38 -6.35
N GLU A 214 -29.95 5.74 -6.56
CA GLU A 214 -31.27 6.40 -6.54
C GLU A 214 -31.54 7.13 -5.22
N ILE A 215 -31.29 6.47 -4.09
CA ILE A 215 -31.45 7.06 -2.75
C ILE A 215 -30.50 8.26 -2.58
N GLY A 216 -29.25 8.14 -3.04
CA GLY A 216 -28.28 9.25 -3.02
C GLY A 216 -28.69 10.46 -3.86
N GLN A 217 -29.37 10.24 -5.00
CA GLN A 217 -29.95 11.31 -5.81
C GLN A 217 -31.15 11.96 -5.12
N GLN A 218 -32.05 11.17 -4.50
CA GLN A 218 -33.20 11.71 -3.76
C GLN A 218 -32.77 12.61 -2.60
N ILE A 219 -31.66 12.30 -1.92
CA ILE A 219 -31.07 13.12 -0.85
C ILE A 219 -30.41 14.41 -1.39
N GLN A 220 -30.14 14.53 -2.70
CA GLN A 220 -29.45 15.69 -3.30
C GLN A 220 -30.38 16.87 -3.65
N VAL A 221 -31.69 16.66 -3.82
CA VAL A 221 -32.59 17.59 -4.52
C VAL A 221 -33.22 18.67 -3.59
N LEU A 222 -32.61 19.00 -2.45
CA LEU A 222 -33.19 19.90 -1.43
C LEU A 222 -32.40 21.19 -1.17
N PRO A 223 -32.82 22.35 -1.74
CA PRO A 223 -32.39 23.68 -1.32
C PRO A 223 -33.16 24.16 -0.06
N PRO A 224 -32.56 24.99 0.82
CA PRO A 224 -33.22 25.48 2.04
C PRO A 224 -34.45 26.37 1.79
N ASP A 225 -34.46 27.15 0.71
CA ASP A 225 -35.40 28.27 0.54
C ASP A 225 -36.86 27.87 0.24
N LYS A 226 -37.14 26.57 0.08
CA LYS A 226 -38.50 26.03 -0.08
C LYS A 226 -39.06 25.34 1.18
N GLN A 227 -38.43 25.51 2.34
CA GLN A 227 -38.92 24.97 3.61
C GLN A 227 -40.14 25.71 4.21
N LYS A 228 -40.71 26.72 3.52
CA LYS A 228 -41.93 27.41 3.94
C LYS A 228 -43.00 27.37 2.85
N LYS A 229 -44.17 26.82 3.22
CA LYS A 229 -45.36 26.50 2.41
C LYS A 229 -45.23 25.22 1.57
N GLU A 230 -45.55 24.07 2.19
CA GLU A 230 -46.69 23.23 1.80
C GLU A 230 -46.87 22.01 2.74
N ASP A 231 -47.31 22.29 3.98
CA ASP A 231 -47.97 21.26 4.79
C ASP A 231 -49.39 21.04 4.26
N ARG A 232 -49.57 20.01 3.41
CA ARG A 232 -50.75 19.10 3.34
C ARG A 232 -50.69 18.21 2.09
N GLN A 233 -50.94 16.91 2.28
CA GLN A 233 -51.38 15.96 1.25
C GLN A 233 -50.40 15.55 0.12
N GLN A 234 -49.17 15.13 0.43
CA GLN A 234 -48.58 13.88 -0.10
C GLN A 234 -47.26 13.51 0.61
N SER A 235 -46.93 12.22 0.63
CA SER A 235 -45.95 11.64 1.57
C SER A 235 -44.49 11.72 1.12
N GLN A 236 -43.94 12.92 1.03
CA GLN A 236 -42.48 13.13 0.95
C GLN A 236 -41.99 13.91 2.17
N VAL A 237 -41.35 13.18 3.09
CA VAL A 237 -40.72 13.77 4.28
C VAL A 237 -39.40 14.40 3.84
N PHE A 238 -39.40 15.72 3.66
CA PHE A 238 -38.20 16.48 3.36
C PHE A 238 -37.33 16.60 4.63
N ILE A 239 -36.19 15.90 4.64
CA ILE A 239 -35.22 15.93 5.73
C ILE A 239 -34.06 16.84 5.30
N SER A 240 -33.64 17.77 6.17
CA SER A 240 -32.27 18.31 6.10
C SER A 240 -31.29 17.14 5.98
N PRO A 241 -30.17 17.23 5.25
CA PRO A 241 -29.28 16.07 5.03
C PRO A 241 -28.80 15.51 6.37
N ASN A 242 -29.48 14.47 6.86
CA ASN A 242 -29.24 13.91 8.18
C ASN A 242 -27.88 13.22 8.10
N LEU A 243 -26.94 13.69 8.91
CA LEU A 243 -25.58 13.18 8.99
C LEU A 243 -25.57 11.65 9.22
N GLU A 244 -26.53 11.12 9.99
CA GLU A 244 -26.75 9.68 10.20
C GLU A 244 -27.08 8.93 8.90
N VAL A 245 -27.95 9.51 8.05
CA VAL A 245 -28.35 8.94 6.75
C VAL A 245 -27.19 9.02 5.76
N LEU A 246 -26.47 10.14 5.74
CA LEU A 246 -25.27 10.29 4.89
C LEU A 246 -24.16 9.30 5.32
N ASN A 247 -23.88 9.17 6.62
CA ASN A 247 -22.92 8.19 7.14
C ASN A 247 -23.32 6.76 6.75
N SER A 248 -24.60 6.41 6.93
CA SER A 248 -25.15 5.11 6.53
C SER A 248 -25.00 4.86 5.02
N LEU A 249 -25.22 5.89 4.19
CA LEU A 249 -25.09 5.80 2.73
C LEU A 249 -23.63 5.68 2.28
N GLY A 250 -22.71 6.41 2.92
CA GLY A 250 -21.27 6.29 2.70
C GLY A 250 -20.78 4.86 2.99
N ILE A 251 -21.14 4.32 4.14
CA ILE A 251 -20.83 2.93 4.54
C ILE A 251 -21.42 1.94 3.54
N ALA A 252 -22.70 2.10 3.15
CA ALA A 252 -23.33 1.20 2.19
C ALA A 252 -22.61 1.21 0.82
N PHE A 253 -22.15 2.37 0.33
CA PHE A 253 -21.33 2.45 -0.88
C PHE A 253 -19.94 1.83 -0.73
N GLN A 254 -19.31 1.91 0.44
CA GLN A 254 -18.07 1.18 0.72
C GLN A 254 -18.30 -0.35 0.65
N GLN A 255 -19.39 -0.82 1.24
CA GLN A 255 -19.80 -2.23 1.29
C GLN A 255 -20.06 -2.82 -0.11
N VAL A 256 -20.76 -2.08 -0.99
CA VAL A 256 -20.96 -2.50 -2.40
C VAL A 256 -19.77 -2.23 -3.32
N ARG A 257 -18.63 -1.77 -2.78
CA ARG A 257 -17.41 -1.44 -3.53
C ARG A 257 -17.61 -0.36 -4.61
N GLU A 258 -18.38 0.67 -4.29
CA GLU A 258 -18.64 1.85 -5.14
C GLU A 258 -17.89 3.09 -4.63
N PRO A 259 -16.56 3.19 -4.84
CA PRO A 259 -15.72 4.21 -4.21
C PRO A 259 -16.09 5.62 -4.63
N LYS A 260 -16.46 5.83 -5.90
CA LYS A 260 -16.83 7.16 -6.43
C LYS A 260 -18.05 7.72 -5.69
N SER A 261 -19.06 6.88 -5.46
CA SER A 261 -20.26 7.24 -4.73
C SER A 261 -19.98 7.42 -3.24
N ALA A 262 -19.17 6.55 -2.63
CA ALA A 262 -18.75 6.70 -1.24
C ALA A 262 -18.01 8.03 -1.00
N ILE A 263 -16.99 8.34 -1.81
CA ILE A 263 -16.20 9.58 -1.73
C ILE A 263 -17.12 10.81 -1.89
N ALA A 264 -18.03 10.81 -2.87
CA ALA A 264 -18.97 11.91 -3.08
C ALA A 264 -19.91 12.14 -1.86
N VAL A 265 -20.25 11.09 -1.11
CA VAL A 265 -21.01 11.20 0.14
C VAL A 265 -20.13 11.70 1.28
N TYR A 266 -18.90 11.21 1.42
CA TYR A 266 -17.96 11.68 2.45
C TYR A 266 -17.52 13.15 2.25
N GLU A 267 -17.41 13.65 1.02
CA GLU A 267 -17.18 15.08 0.76
C GLU A 267 -18.34 15.96 1.25
N ARG A 268 -19.59 15.48 1.15
CA ARG A 268 -20.75 16.19 1.74
C ARG A 268 -20.69 16.17 3.27
N ILE A 269 -20.35 15.02 3.86
CA ILE A 269 -20.15 14.88 5.31
C ILE A 269 -19.05 15.83 5.80
N LEU A 270 -17.93 15.90 5.07
CA LEU A 270 -16.81 16.79 5.36
C LEU A 270 -17.22 18.27 5.31
N ALA A 271 -18.03 18.67 4.33
CA ALA A 271 -18.58 20.02 4.25
C ALA A 271 -19.47 20.36 5.47
N ILE A 272 -20.30 19.42 5.93
CA ILE A 272 -21.15 19.58 7.13
C ILE A 272 -20.28 19.72 8.39
N HIS A 273 -19.31 18.83 8.60
CA HIS A 273 -18.40 18.91 9.75
C HIS A 273 -17.56 20.21 9.75
N ARG A 274 -17.14 20.69 8.57
CA ARG A 274 -16.47 22.01 8.42
C ARG A 274 -17.38 23.17 8.81
N GLN A 275 -18.66 23.15 8.42
CA GLN A 275 -19.65 24.17 8.81
C GLN A 275 -19.91 24.15 10.33
N GLN A 276 -19.97 22.96 10.94
CA GLN A 276 -20.11 22.75 12.38
C GLN A 276 -18.84 23.12 13.18
N LYS A 277 -17.70 23.28 12.49
CA LYS A 277 -16.37 23.50 13.07
C LYS A 277 -15.90 22.35 13.99
N ASP A 278 -16.40 21.14 13.76
CA ASP A 278 -15.95 19.95 14.47
C ASP A 278 -14.63 19.45 13.86
N ALA A 279 -13.51 19.87 14.43
CA ALA A 279 -12.18 19.49 13.96
C ALA A 279 -11.94 17.97 13.99
N VAL A 280 -12.51 17.25 14.95
CA VAL A 280 -12.30 15.79 15.11
C VAL A 280 -13.08 15.03 14.04
N ALA A 281 -14.32 15.45 13.77
CA ALA A 281 -15.13 14.88 12.72
C ALA A 281 -14.60 15.23 11.31
N VAL A 282 -14.08 16.45 11.11
CA VAL A 282 -13.35 16.84 9.89
C VAL A 282 -12.14 15.94 9.64
N GLU A 283 -11.29 15.74 10.66
CA GLU A 283 -10.09 14.89 10.58
C GLU A 283 -10.46 13.43 10.27
N THR A 284 -11.45 12.89 10.98
CA THR A 284 -11.95 11.52 10.77
C THR A 284 -12.48 11.34 9.33
N THR A 285 -13.24 12.31 8.82
CA THR A 285 -13.81 12.23 7.46
C THR A 285 -12.75 12.35 6.37
N LEU A 286 -11.79 13.28 6.54
CA LEU A 286 -10.65 13.41 5.63
C LEU A 286 -9.83 12.12 5.55
N ARG A 287 -9.59 11.47 6.70
CA ARG A 287 -8.89 10.18 6.73
C ARG A 287 -9.68 9.09 6.00
N THR A 288 -11.00 9.00 6.19
CA THR A 288 -11.85 8.05 5.45
C THR A 288 -11.80 8.27 3.94
N ILE A 289 -11.79 9.53 3.46
CA ILE A 289 -11.63 9.87 2.04
C ILE A 289 -10.24 9.44 1.53
N ALA A 290 -9.19 9.71 2.29
CA ALA A 290 -7.82 9.33 1.94
C ALA A 290 -7.65 7.80 1.82
N GLU A 291 -8.11 7.05 2.82
CA GLU A 291 -8.09 5.58 2.86
C GLU A 291 -8.94 4.96 1.73
N LEU A 292 -10.07 5.58 1.37
CA LEU A 292 -10.85 5.18 0.20
C LEU A 292 -10.08 5.38 -1.10
N HIS A 293 -9.36 6.49 -1.25
CA HIS A 293 -8.50 6.67 -2.41
C HIS A 293 -7.36 5.64 -2.45
N LEU A 294 -6.72 5.32 -1.32
CA LEU A 294 -5.65 4.30 -1.24
C LEU A 294 -6.12 2.89 -1.58
N SER A 295 -7.26 2.46 -1.04
CA SER A 295 -7.83 1.13 -1.32
C SER A 295 -8.20 0.90 -2.79
N TRP A 296 -8.22 1.97 -3.59
CA TRP A 296 -8.43 1.96 -5.04
C TRP A 296 -7.24 2.55 -5.83
N PHE A 297 -6.06 2.59 -5.23
CA PHE A 297 -4.79 3.01 -5.86
C PHE A 297 -4.78 4.44 -6.43
N ASN A 298 -5.69 5.30 -5.97
CA ASN A 298 -5.80 6.70 -6.39
C ASN A 298 -4.84 7.58 -5.57
N TYR A 299 -3.54 7.41 -5.79
CA TYR A 299 -2.51 8.02 -4.96
C TYR A 299 -2.53 9.57 -4.89
N PRO A 300 -2.71 10.35 -5.99
CA PRO A 300 -2.64 11.80 -5.88
C PRO A 300 -3.76 12.45 -5.06
N PRO A 301 -5.05 12.05 -5.18
CA PRO A 301 -6.10 12.51 -4.26
C PRO A 301 -5.87 12.07 -2.80
N ALA A 302 -5.35 10.86 -2.57
CA ALA A 302 -5.01 10.41 -1.23
C ALA A 302 -3.90 11.27 -0.60
N ALA A 303 -2.85 11.60 -1.37
CA ALA A 303 -1.78 12.50 -0.94
C ALA A 303 -2.36 13.86 -0.51
N ALA A 304 -3.19 14.49 -1.34
CA ALA A 304 -3.79 15.80 -1.03
C ALA A 304 -4.64 15.78 0.27
N ALA A 305 -5.33 14.67 0.56
CA ALA A 305 -6.05 14.51 1.82
C ALA A 305 -5.11 14.32 3.02
N TYR A 306 -4.05 13.50 2.88
CA TYR A 306 -3.04 13.33 3.94
C TYR A 306 -2.17 14.58 4.17
N GLU A 307 -1.96 15.43 3.16
CA GLU A 307 -1.29 16.73 3.33
C GLU A 307 -2.14 17.68 4.19
N GLN A 308 -3.47 17.72 3.99
CA GLN A 308 -4.39 18.47 4.86
C GLN A 308 -4.39 17.93 6.29
N LEU A 309 -4.40 16.59 6.45
CA LEU A 309 -4.30 15.94 7.76
C LEU A 309 -2.99 16.28 8.47
N LEU A 310 -1.85 16.19 7.77
CA LEU A 310 -0.53 16.58 8.27
C LEU A 310 -0.48 18.07 8.67
N GLN A 311 -1.05 18.96 7.87
CA GLN A 311 -1.14 20.40 8.19
C GLN A 311 -1.93 20.63 9.49
N ASN A 312 -3.09 19.98 9.63
CA ASN A 312 -3.93 20.09 10.82
C ASN A 312 -3.21 19.54 12.07
N ALA A 313 -2.61 18.35 12.00
CA ALA A 313 -1.84 17.76 13.10
C ALA A 313 -0.66 18.66 13.51
N THR A 314 0.05 19.23 12.54
CA THR A 314 1.16 20.18 12.77
C THR A 314 0.66 21.43 13.51
N GLN A 315 -0.48 22.01 13.10
CA GLN A 315 -1.07 23.18 13.77
C GLN A 315 -1.56 22.87 15.19
N ARG A 316 -2.05 21.64 15.43
CA ARG A 316 -2.43 21.16 16.78
C ARG A 316 -1.23 20.81 17.67
N GLY A 317 -0.01 20.76 17.13
CA GLY A 317 1.17 20.26 17.83
C GLY A 317 1.17 18.75 18.08
N ASP A 318 0.35 18.01 17.34
CA ASP A 318 0.13 16.57 17.51
C ASP A 318 1.27 15.77 16.87
N ARG A 319 2.34 15.58 17.64
CA ARG A 319 3.57 14.93 17.17
C ARG A 319 3.36 13.49 16.71
N LEU A 320 2.38 12.78 17.28
CA LEU A 320 2.11 11.39 16.93
C LEU A 320 1.43 11.30 15.56
N GLU A 321 0.36 12.08 15.35
CA GLU A 321 -0.32 12.08 14.04
C GLU A 321 0.53 12.73 12.94
N VAL A 322 1.42 13.69 13.26
CA VAL A 322 2.42 14.19 12.30
C VAL A 322 3.30 13.06 11.77
N ILE A 323 3.76 12.14 12.61
CA ILE A 323 4.58 10.99 12.16
C ILE A 323 3.74 10.02 11.34
N ASN A 324 2.54 9.68 11.80
CA ASN A 324 1.62 8.78 11.08
C ASN A 324 1.34 9.32 9.66
N TYR A 325 0.98 10.59 9.53
CA TYR A 325 0.65 11.20 8.24
C TYR A 325 1.88 11.37 7.34
N LEU A 326 3.08 11.63 7.89
CA LEU A 326 4.33 11.57 7.11
C LEU A 326 4.64 10.14 6.62
N GLN A 327 4.43 9.11 7.43
CA GLN A 327 4.63 7.71 7.02
C GLN A 327 3.65 7.31 5.91
N GLN A 328 2.38 7.72 6.00
CA GLN A 328 1.40 7.52 4.94
C GLN A 328 1.79 8.26 3.66
N LEU A 329 2.16 9.55 3.75
CA LEU A 329 2.61 10.31 2.57
C LEU A 329 3.86 9.71 1.92
N ASN A 330 4.80 9.18 2.70
CA ASN A 330 5.95 8.44 2.17
C ASN A 330 5.48 7.25 1.32
N TYR A 331 4.66 6.35 1.90
CA TYR A 331 4.11 5.21 1.17
C TYR A 331 3.37 5.63 -0.11
N ILE A 332 2.56 6.69 -0.05
CA ILE A 332 1.79 7.18 -1.19
C ILE A 332 2.70 7.68 -2.31
N TYR A 333 3.73 8.48 -1.97
CA TYR A 333 4.66 9.01 -2.96
C TYR A 333 5.57 7.92 -3.54
N GLU A 334 5.97 6.92 -2.76
CA GLU A 334 6.66 5.72 -3.26
C GLU A 334 5.83 4.99 -4.31
N GLN A 335 4.58 4.63 -3.97
CA GLN A 335 3.70 3.90 -4.89
C GLN A 335 3.34 4.73 -6.14
N ALA A 336 3.18 6.05 -5.99
CA ALA A 336 2.96 6.97 -7.10
C ALA A 336 4.21 7.27 -7.94
N ARG A 337 5.40 6.76 -7.55
CA ARG A 337 6.71 7.10 -8.13
C ARG A 337 7.03 8.59 -8.12
N GLN A 338 6.50 9.30 -7.13
CA GLN A 338 6.70 10.73 -6.88
C GLN A 338 7.93 10.94 -5.99
N TYR A 339 9.08 10.48 -6.50
CA TYR A 339 10.32 10.34 -5.73
C TYR A 339 10.83 11.64 -5.09
N GLN A 340 10.58 12.81 -5.72
CA GLN A 340 10.96 14.10 -5.14
C GLN A 340 10.13 14.46 -3.90
N GLN A 341 8.82 14.18 -3.94
CA GLN A 341 7.90 14.36 -2.82
C GLN A 341 8.20 13.35 -1.70
N ALA A 342 8.48 12.09 -2.06
CA ALA A 342 8.93 11.08 -1.11
C ALA A 342 10.20 11.52 -0.37
N LEU A 343 11.25 11.94 -1.09
CA LEU A 343 12.50 12.46 -0.49
C LEU A 343 12.25 13.63 0.49
N ALA A 344 11.33 14.53 0.19
CA ALA A 344 10.98 15.65 1.07
C ALA A 344 10.31 15.18 2.38
N VAL A 345 9.43 14.18 2.30
CA VAL A 345 8.77 13.55 3.45
C VAL A 345 9.75 12.69 4.25
N GLN A 346 10.57 11.88 3.58
CA GLN A 346 11.61 11.04 4.19
C GLN A 346 12.64 11.88 4.96
N LYS A 347 13.06 13.03 4.41
CA LYS A 347 13.95 13.97 5.12
C LYS A 347 13.33 14.50 6.42
N ARG A 348 12.01 14.74 6.45
CA ARG A 348 11.30 15.13 7.67
C ARG A 348 11.23 13.99 8.68
N LEU A 349 10.90 12.76 8.25
CA LEU A 349 10.91 11.58 9.10
C LEU A 349 12.29 11.33 9.72
N GLY A 350 13.37 11.42 8.93
CA GLY A 350 14.73 11.22 9.41
C GLY A 350 15.14 12.20 10.50
N ALA A 351 14.78 13.48 10.36
CA ALA A 351 15.00 14.49 11.41
C ALA A 351 14.22 14.14 12.70
N ILE A 352 12.96 13.73 12.59
CA ILE A 352 12.14 13.34 13.75
C ILE A 352 12.72 12.10 14.44
N TYR A 353 13.14 11.09 13.70
CA TYR A 353 13.76 9.88 14.27
C TYR A 353 15.07 10.20 14.99
N GLN A 354 15.90 11.10 14.45
CA GLN A 354 17.10 11.60 15.12
C GLN A 354 16.78 12.37 16.41
N GLU A 355 15.82 13.30 16.38
CA GLU A 355 15.37 14.05 17.56
C GLU A 355 14.81 13.15 18.67
N GLN A 356 14.13 12.06 18.30
CA GLN A 356 13.57 11.07 19.24
C GLN A 356 14.53 9.93 19.60
N GLN A 357 15.77 9.95 19.10
CA GLN A 357 16.78 8.90 19.30
C GLN A 357 16.35 7.51 18.80
N GLN A 358 15.39 7.46 17.86
CA GLN A 358 14.91 6.27 17.15
C GLN A 358 15.87 5.89 16.00
N ASN A 359 17.15 5.75 16.35
CA ASN A 359 18.23 5.52 15.39
C ASN A 359 18.09 4.18 14.67
N ASP A 360 17.37 3.22 15.27
CA ASP A 360 17.01 1.92 14.70
C ASP A 360 16.11 2.01 13.46
N LEU A 361 15.37 3.10 13.28
CA LEU A 361 14.54 3.34 12.10
C LEU A 361 15.33 3.97 10.93
N LEU A 362 16.50 4.55 11.20
CA LEU A 362 17.27 5.30 10.20
C LEU A 362 17.79 4.45 9.03
N PRO A 363 18.35 3.23 9.22
CA PRO A 363 18.93 2.48 8.11
C PRO A 363 17.92 2.08 7.03
N ALA A 364 16.69 1.70 7.43
CA ALA A 364 15.62 1.40 6.50
C ALA A 364 15.20 2.65 5.70
N LEU A 365 14.99 3.77 6.39
CA LEU A 365 14.66 5.04 5.76
C LEU A 365 15.78 5.54 4.81
N GLN A 366 17.05 5.34 5.17
CA GLN A 366 18.20 5.70 4.34
C GLN A 366 18.30 4.80 3.09
N LEU A 367 17.92 3.52 3.16
CA LEU A 367 17.81 2.65 1.99
C LEU A 367 16.77 3.19 0.99
N ASP A 368 15.58 3.58 1.49
CA ASP A 368 14.51 4.14 0.66
C ASP A 368 14.92 5.48 0.02
N ILE A 369 15.53 6.38 0.81
CA ILE A 369 16.12 7.64 0.30
C ILE A 369 17.17 7.38 -0.79
N GLY A 370 18.04 6.37 -0.59
CA GLY A 370 19.06 5.99 -1.56
C GLY A 370 18.44 5.48 -2.87
N ALA A 371 17.42 4.63 -2.79
CA ALA A 371 16.67 4.13 -3.94
C ALA A 371 15.97 5.28 -4.70
N ASN A 372 15.42 6.25 -3.99
CA ASN A 372 14.79 7.42 -4.58
C ASN A 372 15.77 8.34 -5.30
N TYR A 373 16.94 8.61 -4.72
CA TYR A 373 17.99 9.34 -5.42
C TYR A 373 18.43 8.61 -6.69
N GLU A 374 18.51 7.28 -6.65
CA GLU A 374 18.88 6.48 -7.81
C GLU A 374 17.81 6.54 -8.92
N ALA A 375 16.53 6.45 -8.55
CA ALA A 375 15.40 6.52 -9.49
C ALA A 375 15.31 7.88 -10.21
N ILE A 376 15.80 8.96 -9.61
CA ILE A 376 15.93 10.29 -10.25
C ILE A 376 17.32 10.56 -10.84
N GLY A 377 18.16 9.53 -11.00
CA GLY A 377 19.47 9.60 -11.65
C GLY A 377 20.60 10.23 -10.79
N GLN A 378 20.34 10.54 -9.53
CA GLN A 378 21.29 11.15 -8.59
C GLN A 378 22.21 10.10 -7.94
N LEU A 379 22.94 9.35 -8.77
CA LEU A 379 23.74 8.18 -8.37
C LEU A 379 24.78 8.48 -7.26
N LYS A 380 25.33 9.69 -7.21
CA LYS A 380 26.27 10.09 -6.15
C LYS A 380 25.57 10.23 -4.80
N GLN A 381 24.42 10.93 -4.75
CA GLN A 381 23.60 11.01 -3.53
C GLN A 381 23.12 9.62 -3.11
N ALA A 382 22.63 8.79 -4.04
CA ALA A 382 22.21 7.42 -3.77
C ALA A 382 23.32 6.61 -3.10
N PHE A 383 24.54 6.62 -3.67
CA PHE A 383 25.69 5.95 -3.09
C PHE A 383 26.05 6.45 -1.68
N THR A 384 26.12 7.77 -1.48
CA THR A 384 26.41 8.35 -0.15
C THR A 384 25.34 7.96 0.87
N THR A 385 24.06 7.94 0.50
CA THR A 385 23.00 7.51 1.42
C THR A 385 23.02 6.01 1.68
N TYR A 386 23.30 5.15 0.68
CA TYR A 386 23.52 3.72 0.93
C TYR A 386 24.74 3.48 1.84
N GLN A 387 25.82 4.24 1.70
CA GLN A 387 26.98 4.16 2.59
C GLN A 387 26.61 4.55 4.03
N GLN A 388 25.80 5.59 4.22
CA GLN A 388 25.26 5.98 5.53
C GLN A 388 24.38 4.86 6.12
N ALA A 389 23.46 4.30 5.33
CA ALA A 389 22.60 3.18 5.74
C ALA A 389 23.42 1.98 6.22
N TYR A 390 24.48 1.62 5.48
CA TYR A 390 25.41 0.55 5.85
C TYR A 390 26.11 0.84 7.19
N THR A 391 26.74 2.02 7.34
CA THR A 391 27.46 2.40 8.56
C THR A 391 26.54 2.35 9.79
N THR A 392 25.39 3.02 9.73
CA THR A 392 24.43 3.06 10.84
C THR A 392 23.82 1.68 11.11
N ALA A 393 23.49 0.89 10.08
CA ALA A 393 23.02 -0.48 10.28
C ALA A 393 24.06 -1.37 10.98
N TRP A 394 25.33 -1.25 10.59
CA TRP A 394 26.42 -2.07 11.16
C TRP A 394 26.67 -1.73 12.63
N GLU A 395 26.74 -0.43 12.97
CA GLU A 395 26.88 0.05 14.35
C GLU A 395 25.72 -0.43 15.25
N LEU A 396 24.50 -0.48 14.70
CA LEU A 396 23.30 -0.98 15.38
C LEU A 396 23.11 -2.50 15.27
N GLN A 397 24.06 -3.24 14.70
CA GLN A 397 24.01 -4.70 14.48
C GLN A 397 22.81 -5.17 13.62
N GLN A 398 22.21 -4.27 12.83
CA GLN A 398 21.17 -4.57 11.85
C GLN A 398 21.77 -5.14 10.55
N TYR A 399 22.51 -6.24 10.65
CA TYR A 399 23.30 -6.79 9.54
C TYR A 399 22.47 -7.11 8.29
N ALA A 400 21.17 -7.40 8.42
CA ALA A 400 20.26 -7.54 7.28
C ALA A 400 20.14 -6.24 6.45
N GLN A 401 20.01 -5.08 7.11
CA GLN A 401 19.95 -3.78 6.44
C GLN A 401 21.33 -3.34 5.94
N ALA A 402 22.39 -3.62 6.69
CA ALA A 402 23.76 -3.40 6.23
C ALA A 402 24.03 -4.16 4.91
N SER A 403 23.57 -5.42 4.83
CA SER A 403 23.68 -6.24 3.63
C SER A 403 22.83 -5.72 2.46
N ASN A 404 21.64 -5.16 2.73
CA ASN A 404 20.83 -4.49 1.71
C ASN A 404 21.57 -3.29 1.11
N ALA A 405 22.18 -2.45 1.95
CA ALA A 405 22.94 -1.28 1.52
C ALA A 405 24.19 -1.69 0.69
N LEU A 406 24.93 -2.69 1.16
CA LEU A 406 26.07 -3.26 0.44
C LEU A 406 25.68 -3.82 -0.93
N ARG A 407 24.53 -4.53 -1.05
CA ARG A 407 24.01 -5.01 -2.34
C ARG A 407 23.74 -3.86 -3.32
N GLN A 408 23.14 -2.76 -2.86
CA GLN A 408 22.91 -1.60 -3.75
C GLN A 408 24.24 -0.94 -4.17
N MET A 409 25.20 -0.79 -3.25
CA MET A 409 26.54 -0.27 -3.59
C MET A 409 27.28 -1.18 -4.59
N VAL A 410 27.25 -2.51 -4.42
CA VAL A 410 27.81 -3.46 -5.41
C VAL A 410 27.15 -3.28 -6.78
N ARG A 411 25.82 -3.11 -6.84
CA ARG A 411 25.09 -2.88 -8.09
C ARG A 411 25.51 -1.56 -8.77
N LEU A 412 25.65 -0.48 -8.00
CA LEU A 412 26.16 0.81 -8.51
C LEU A 412 27.60 0.72 -9.01
N TYR A 413 28.50 0.03 -8.29
CA TYR A 413 29.86 -0.18 -8.80
C TYR A 413 29.88 -0.94 -10.12
N ARG A 414 29.05 -1.97 -10.26
CA ARG A 414 28.92 -2.74 -11.52
C ARG A 414 28.38 -1.88 -12.66
N SER A 415 27.36 -1.04 -12.43
CA SER A 415 26.83 -0.15 -13.48
C SER A 415 27.86 0.92 -13.91
N GLN A 416 28.69 1.38 -12.97
CA GLN A 416 29.78 2.33 -13.23
C GLN A 416 31.11 1.67 -13.64
N GLN A 417 31.10 0.37 -13.98
CA GLN A 417 32.27 -0.44 -14.40
C GLN A 417 33.44 -0.49 -13.39
N GLN A 418 33.21 -0.15 -12.12
CA GLN A 418 34.20 -0.17 -11.04
C GLN A 418 34.31 -1.57 -10.43
N VAL A 419 34.76 -2.52 -11.24
CA VAL A 419 34.72 -3.96 -10.95
C VAL A 419 35.52 -4.36 -9.71
N ASP A 420 36.69 -3.75 -9.48
CA ASP A 420 37.50 -4.04 -8.29
C ASP A 420 36.83 -3.57 -6.98
N ALA A 421 36.19 -2.40 -7.00
CA ALA A 421 35.41 -1.91 -5.86
C ALA A 421 34.14 -2.76 -5.62
N ALA A 422 33.49 -3.23 -6.69
CA ALA A 422 32.39 -4.19 -6.60
C ALA A 422 32.83 -5.48 -5.90
N LEU A 423 33.98 -6.07 -6.30
CA LEU A 423 34.51 -7.28 -5.68
C LEU A 423 34.88 -7.09 -4.20
N GLN A 424 35.54 -5.98 -3.86
CA GLN A 424 35.86 -5.66 -2.46
C GLN A 424 34.59 -5.49 -1.61
N THR A 425 33.59 -4.77 -2.12
CA THR A 425 32.31 -4.58 -1.42
C THR A 425 31.53 -5.89 -1.31
N SER A 426 31.62 -6.79 -2.30
CA SER A 426 31.03 -8.14 -2.24
C SER A 426 31.68 -9.02 -1.15
N GLN A 427 32.96 -8.84 -0.84
CA GLN A 427 33.60 -9.56 0.29
C GLN A 427 33.05 -9.07 1.64
N ILE A 428 32.83 -7.76 1.78
CA ILE A 428 32.20 -7.16 2.97
C ILE A 428 30.73 -7.60 3.08
N LEU A 429 30.03 -7.73 1.95
CA LEU A 429 28.67 -8.26 1.88
C LEU A 429 28.59 -9.72 2.36
N LEU A 430 29.54 -10.59 1.99
CA LEU A 430 29.58 -11.97 2.49
C LEU A 430 29.66 -12.03 4.02
N GLU A 431 30.47 -11.17 4.65
CA GLU A 431 30.57 -11.08 6.11
C GLU A 431 29.27 -10.55 6.72
N SER A 432 28.68 -9.51 6.13
CA SER A 432 27.42 -8.91 6.58
C SER A 432 26.24 -9.90 6.47
N ASP A 433 26.11 -10.62 5.36
CA ASP A 433 25.08 -11.65 5.19
C ASP A 433 25.34 -12.86 6.12
N ARG A 434 26.60 -13.20 6.41
CA ARG A 434 26.95 -14.23 7.41
C ARG A 434 26.46 -13.84 8.82
N LEU A 435 26.73 -12.59 9.24
CA LEU A 435 26.26 -12.07 10.52
C LEU A 435 24.73 -11.93 10.58
N ALA A 436 24.07 -11.74 9.43
CA ALA A 436 22.62 -11.76 9.29
C ALA A 436 22.00 -13.18 9.15
N ALA A 437 22.82 -14.24 9.14
CA ALA A 437 22.42 -15.62 8.81
C ALA A 437 21.71 -15.78 7.45
N ASN A 438 21.98 -14.89 6.50
CA ASN A 438 21.37 -14.84 5.18
C ASN A 438 22.13 -15.71 4.16
N PHE A 439 22.05 -17.03 4.33
CA PHE A 439 22.75 -17.99 3.45
C PHE A 439 22.35 -17.88 1.97
N TYR A 440 21.09 -17.52 1.66
CA TYR A 440 20.67 -17.23 0.28
C TYR A 440 21.38 -15.97 -0.28
N GLY A 441 21.53 -14.92 0.52
CA GLY A 441 22.32 -13.73 0.16
C GLY A 441 23.79 -14.03 -0.08
N MET A 442 24.40 -14.86 0.79
CA MET A 442 25.78 -15.33 0.61
C MET A 442 25.96 -16.11 -0.69
N MET A 443 25.07 -17.08 -0.96
CA MET A 443 25.08 -17.91 -2.17
C MET A 443 24.98 -17.05 -3.45
N ASN A 444 24.05 -16.09 -3.47
CA ASN A 444 23.90 -15.14 -4.57
C ASN A 444 25.13 -14.20 -4.71
N THR A 445 25.79 -13.86 -3.60
CA THR A 445 27.00 -13.02 -3.63
C THR A 445 28.21 -13.80 -4.17
N TYR A 446 28.34 -15.08 -3.84
CA TYR A 446 29.34 -15.98 -4.43
C TYR A 446 29.11 -16.17 -5.94
N ASP A 447 27.86 -16.36 -6.38
CA ASP A 447 27.51 -16.36 -7.81
C ASP A 447 27.99 -15.08 -8.52
N GLN A 448 27.68 -13.90 -7.97
CA GLN A 448 28.12 -12.63 -8.55
C GLN A 448 29.65 -12.49 -8.59
N ILE A 449 30.37 -12.89 -7.54
CA ILE A 449 31.85 -12.90 -7.53
C ILE A 449 32.39 -13.87 -8.59
N GLY A 450 31.74 -15.03 -8.76
CA GLY A 450 32.06 -16.03 -9.78
C GLY A 450 31.93 -15.46 -11.19
N GLN A 451 30.75 -14.92 -11.51
CA GLN A 451 30.45 -14.27 -12.80
C GLN A 451 31.42 -13.12 -13.12
N ILE A 452 31.71 -12.25 -12.14
CA ILE A 452 32.64 -11.13 -12.32
C ILE A 452 34.06 -11.61 -12.64
N ASN A 453 34.55 -12.64 -11.95
CA ASN A 453 35.88 -13.18 -12.22
C ASN A 453 35.93 -13.94 -13.55
N LEU A 454 34.86 -14.66 -13.91
CA LEU A 454 34.73 -15.33 -15.20
C LEU A 454 34.80 -14.33 -16.36
N ALA A 455 34.06 -13.22 -16.27
CA ALA A 455 34.08 -12.15 -17.27
C ALA A 455 35.46 -11.46 -17.42
N ARG A 456 36.35 -11.57 -16.43
CA ARG A 456 37.75 -11.08 -16.48
C ARG A 456 38.76 -12.15 -16.91
N GLY A 457 38.33 -13.39 -17.19
CA GLY A 457 39.24 -14.52 -17.45
C GLY A 457 39.96 -15.05 -16.20
N ASN A 458 39.58 -14.61 -15.00
CA ASN A 458 40.16 -15.06 -13.73
C ASN A 458 39.57 -16.42 -13.31
N TYR A 459 39.77 -17.46 -14.14
CA TYR A 459 39.09 -18.75 -14.00
C TYR A 459 39.25 -19.41 -12.62
N ASP A 460 40.43 -19.33 -11.98
CA ASP A 460 40.63 -19.86 -10.63
C ASP A 460 39.73 -19.18 -9.59
N ARG A 461 39.69 -17.85 -9.58
CA ARG A 461 38.85 -17.08 -8.65
C ARG A 461 37.37 -17.29 -8.91
N ALA A 462 36.99 -17.45 -10.17
CA ALA A 462 35.62 -17.79 -10.56
C ALA A 462 35.24 -19.18 -10.02
N LEU A 463 36.10 -20.19 -10.23
CA LEU A 463 35.91 -21.55 -9.75
C LEU A 463 35.73 -21.61 -8.22
N THR A 464 36.63 -20.96 -7.47
CA THR A 464 36.53 -20.91 -5.99
C THR A 464 35.22 -20.28 -5.53
N ALA A 465 34.77 -19.20 -6.17
CA ALA A 465 33.51 -18.56 -5.81
C ALA A 465 32.30 -19.46 -6.13
N PHE A 466 32.25 -20.10 -7.30
CA PHE A 466 31.17 -21.03 -7.63
C PHE A 466 31.18 -22.30 -6.76
N GLN A 467 32.35 -22.77 -6.30
CA GLN A 467 32.44 -23.88 -5.33
C GLN A 467 31.84 -23.50 -3.97
N GLN A 468 32.17 -22.33 -3.44
CA GLN A 468 31.58 -21.83 -2.19
C GLN A 468 30.06 -21.56 -2.33
N GLY A 469 29.61 -21.11 -3.51
CA GLY A 469 28.20 -21.04 -3.85
C GLY A 469 27.51 -22.41 -3.89
N LEU A 470 28.18 -23.44 -4.44
CA LEU A 470 27.68 -24.82 -4.47
C LEU A 470 27.53 -25.42 -3.06
N GLU A 471 28.47 -25.18 -2.16
CA GLU A 471 28.40 -25.64 -0.76
C GLU A 471 27.13 -25.11 -0.08
N LEU A 472 26.82 -23.82 -0.24
CA LEU A 472 25.58 -23.22 0.26
C LEU A 472 24.33 -23.76 -0.48
N ALA A 473 24.39 -23.89 -1.80
CA ALA A 473 23.31 -24.46 -2.61
C ALA A 473 22.93 -25.88 -2.18
N GLN A 474 23.91 -26.71 -1.79
CA GLN A 474 23.71 -28.05 -1.23
C GLN A 474 23.05 -28.00 0.16
N GLN A 475 23.53 -27.13 1.06
CA GLN A 475 22.94 -26.94 2.39
C GLN A 475 21.47 -26.46 2.30
N LEU A 476 21.18 -25.52 1.39
CA LEU A 476 19.86 -24.95 1.16
C LEU A 476 18.94 -25.85 0.31
N LYS A 477 19.50 -26.89 -0.33
CA LYS A 477 18.82 -27.74 -1.33
C LYS A 477 18.22 -26.94 -2.49
N TYR A 478 18.89 -25.87 -2.91
CA TYR A 478 18.43 -24.91 -3.91
C TYR A 478 19.54 -24.58 -4.91
N GLN A 479 19.25 -24.54 -6.22
CA GLN A 479 20.20 -24.19 -7.29
C GLN A 479 21.50 -25.04 -7.40
N GLN A 480 21.56 -26.24 -6.82
CA GLN A 480 22.73 -27.14 -6.90
C GLN A 480 23.21 -27.41 -8.35
N ASP A 481 22.28 -27.69 -9.26
CA ASP A 481 22.60 -27.96 -10.66
C ASP A 481 23.19 -26.75 -11.37
N TYR A 482 22.74 -25.54 -11.03
CA TYR A 482 23.24 -24.29 -11.61
C TYR A 482 24.73 -24.09 -11.31
N PHE A 483 25.12 -24.15 -10.03
CA PHE A 483 26.52 -24.00 -9.63
C PHE A 483 27.40 -25.14 -10.19
N THR A 484 26.87 -26.37 -10.22
CA THR A 484 27.55 -27.53 -10.82
C THR A 484 27.83 -27.30 -12.31
N GLN A 485 26.86 -26.76 -13.06
CA GLN A 485 27.02 -26.43 -14.48
C GLN A 485 28.03 -25.30 -14.70
N GLN A 486 28.04 -24.24 -13.87
CA GLN A 486 29.03 -23.16 -13.98
C GLN A 486 30.47 -23.69 -13.82
N ILE A 487 30.70 -24.53 -12.80
CA ILE A 487 31.99 -25.19 -12.54
C ILE A 487 32.42 -26.06 -13.75
N GLN A 488 31.51 -26.85 -14.32
CA GLN A 488 31.78 -27.69 -15.50
C GLN A 488 32.01 -26.87 -16.79
N GLN A 489 31.39 -25.70 -16.93
CA GLN A 489 31.63 -24.80 -18.07
C GLN A 489 33.04 -24.21 -17.99
N ILE A 490 33.45 -23.71 -16.82
CA ILE A 490 34.80 -23.16 -16.59
C ILE A 490 35.87 -24.21 -16.84
N ASN A 491 35.73 -25.42 -16.28
CA ASN A 491 36.73 -26.46 -16.46
C ASN A 491 36.92 -26.85 -17.94
N ARG A 492 35.85 -26.82 -18.76
CA ARG A 492 35.94 -27.01 -20.22
C ARG A 492 36.60 -25.83 -20.94
N GLN A 493 36.41 -24.60 -20.47
CA GLN A 493 37.06 -23.40 -21.01
C GLN A 493 38.56 -23.29 -20.64
N ARG A 494 39.04 -24.06 -19.65
CA ARG A 494 40.47 -24.14 -19.31
C ARG A 494 41.23 -25.24 -20.04
N THR A 495 40.52 -26.19 -20.65
CA THR A 495 41.10 -27.36 -21.35
C THR A 495 41.08 -27.24 -22.87
N ASN A 496 40.42 -26.21 -23.41
CA ASN A 496 40.46 -25.80 -24.82
C ASN A 496 41.24 -24.50 -24.93
#